data_AF-A0A2S1PMI9-F1
#
_entry.id   AF-A0A2S1PMI9-F1
#
_cell.length_a   1.000
_cell.length_b   1.000
_cell.length_c   1.000
_cell.angle_alpha   90.00
_cell.angle_beta   90.00
_cell.angle_gamma   90.00
#
_symmetry.space_group_name_H-M   'P 1'
#
loop_
_entity.id
_entity.type
_entity.pdbx_description
1 polymer ?
#
loop_
_entity_poly.entity_id
_entity_poly.type
_entity_poly.pdbx_seq_one_letter_code
_entity_poly.pdbx_strand_id
1 'polypeptide(L)' 'MLAFVLWNEFNAKQVNIARVLNVSEATISLWLKEMRFREQIHNLTQELQEVRQIAMGLQSQGLIEHRQSFEIPQ' A
#
# COMPACT_ATOMS: atom_id res chain seq x y z
N MET A 1 -1.26 11.98 6.64
CA MET A 1 0.12 12.02 6.09
C MET A 1 1.11 12.66 7.06
N LEU A 2 0.89 13.87 7.56
CA LEU A 2 1.84 14.54 8.47
C LEU A 2 2.22 13.69 9.71
N ALA A 3 1.27 13.07 10.40
CA ALA A 3 1.56 12.20 11.56
C ALA A 3 2.50 11.03 11.22
N PHE A 4 2.37 10.46 10.02
CA PHE A 4 3.20 9.36 9.55
C PHE A 4 4.62 9.83 9.24
N VAL A 5 4.77 10.99 8.56
CA VAL A 5 6.07 11.61 8.29
C VAL A 5 6.80 11.96 9.59
N LEU A 6 6.12 12.62 10.54
CA LEU A 6 6.69 12.98 11.83
C LEU A 6 7.17 11.74 12.61
N TRP A 7 6.41 10.65 12.56
CA TRP A 7 6.78 9.41 13.24
C TRP A 7 7.92 8.68 12.51
N ASN A 8 7.86 8.55 11.19
CA ASN A 8 8.76 7.71 10.40
C ASN A 8 10.10 8.39 10.09
N GLU A 9 10.06 9.67 9.71
CA GLU A 9 11.25 10.41 9.24
C GLU A 9 11.88 11.23 10.37
N PHE A 10 11.08 11.78 11.27
CA PHE A 10 11.55 12.62 12.38
C PHE A 10 11.63 11.87 13.71
N ASN A 11 11.25 10.58 13.74
CA ASN A 11 11.23 9.73 14.93
C ASN A 11 10.49 10.36 16.12
N ALA A 12 9.46 11.17 15.84
CA ALA A 12 8.69 11.83 16.88
C ALA A 12 7.81 10.82 17.64
N LYS A 13 7.77 10.95 18.98
CA LYS A 13 6.92 10.09 19.82
C LYS A 13 5.44 10.37 19.54
N GLN A 14 4.61 9.32 19.48
CA GLN A 14 3.17 9.44 19.20
C GLN A 14 2.45 10.40 20.16
N VAL A 15 2.80 10.38 21.45
CA VAL A 15 2.28 11.34 22.45
C VAL A 15 2.53 12.81 22.08
N ASN A 16 3.69 13.12 21.50
CA ASN A 16 4.02 14.49 21.11
C ASN A 16 3.29 14.87 19.82
N ILE A 17 3.17 13.93 18.87
CA ILE A 17 2.39 14.11 17.65
C ILE A 17 0.92 14.35 18.00
N ALA A 18 0.36 13.55 18.90
CA ALA A 18 -1.02 13.67 19.39
C ALA A 18 -1.28 15.05 20.01
N ARG A 19 -0.35 15.54 20.84
CA ARG A 19 -0.42 16.88 21.43
C ARG A 19 -0.42 17.99 20.39
N VAL A 20 0.52 17.95 19.42
CA VAL A 20 0.65 18.99 18.39
C VAL A 20 -0.55 18.98 17.44
N LEU A 21 -1.07 17.80 17.10
CA LEU A 21 -2.22 17.66 16.22
C LEU A 21 -3.58 17.77 16.95
N ASN A 22 -3.56 17.99 18.27
CA ASN A 22 -4.73 18.08 19.13
C ASN A 22 -5.72 16.90 18.98
N VAL A 23 -5.19 15.68 19.02
CA VAL A 23 -5.97 14.42 18.96
C VAL A 23 -5.51 13.45 20.05
N SER A 24 -6.24 12.36 20.24
CA SER A 24 -5.82 11.29 21.15
C SER A 24 -4.64 10.48 20.59
N GLU A 25 -3.83 9.89 21.47
CA GLU A 25 -2.78 8.95 21.06
C GLU A 25 -3.34 7.73 20.32
N ALA A 26 -4.53 7.26 20.69
CA ALA A 26 -5.21 6.16 20.00
C ALA A 26 -5.54 6.51 18.54
N THR A 27 -5.94 7.76 18.28
CA THR A 27 -6.16 8.27 16.92
C THR A 27 -4.87 8.26 16.10
N ILE A 28 -3.75 8.69 16.68
CA ILE A 28 -2.44 8.63 16.01
C ILE A 28 -2.06 7.18 15.69
N SER A 29 -2.21 6.28 16.65
CA SER A 29 -1.92 4.84 16.45
C SER A 29 -2.73 4.25 15.29
N LEU A 30 -4.03 4.56 15.23
CA LEU A 30 -4.90 4.14 14.13
C LEU A 30 -4.42 4.67 12.77
N TRP A 31 -4.12 5.96 12.67
CA TRP A 31 -3.64 6.57 11.43
C TRP A 31 -2.31 6.00 10.96
N LEU A 32 -1.38 5.73 11.89
CA LEU A 32 -0.10 5.11 11.54
C LEU A 32 -0.30 3.68 11.01
N LYS A 33 -1.19 2.90 11.62
CA LYS A 33 -1.53 1.56 11.13
C LYS A 33 -2.14 1.61 9.73
N GLU A 34 -3.09 2.51 9.51
CA GLU A 34 -3.73 2.70 8.21
C GLU A 34 -2.71 3.10 7.12
N MET A 35 -1.81 4.04 7.43
CA MET A 35 -0.78 4.48 6.49
C MET A 35 0.19 3.36 6.12
N ARG A 36 0.60 2.51 7.06
CA ARG A 36 1.42 1.33 6.76
C ARG A 36 0.73 0.38 5.79
N PHE A 37 -0.57 0.14 5.97
CA PHE A 37 -1.31 -0.70 5.02
C PHE A 37 -1.41 -0.05 3.65
N ARG A 38 -1.65 1.26 3.58
CA ARG A 38 -1.69 1.99 2.31
C ARG A 38 -0.37 1.92 1.56
N GLU A 39 0.75 2.07 2.27
CA GLU A 39 2.10 1.93 1.72
C GLU A 39 2.35 0.51 1.19
N GLN A 40 2.02 -0.51 1.98
CA GLN A 40 2.14 -1.91 1.56
C GLN A 40 1.30 -2.22 0.31
N ILE A 41 0.03 -1.79 0.29
CA ILE A 41 -0.87 -1.97 -0.86
C ILE A 41 -0.31 -1.27 -2.10
N HIS A 42 0.23 -0.05 -1.93
CA HIS A 42 0.84 0.68 -3.02
C HIS A 42 2.03 -0.08 -3.61
N ASN A 43 2.95 -0.56 -2.78
CA ASN A 43 4.12 -1.32 -3.21
C ASN A 43 3.71 -2.62 -3.91
N LEU A 44 2.80 -3.39 -3.31
CA LEU A 44 2.26 -4.62 -3.91
C LEU A 44 1.58 -4.35 -5.26
N THR A 45 0.90 -3.21 -5.41
CA THR A 45 0.27 -2.83 -6.68
C THR A 45 1.31 -2.55 -7.76
N GLN A 46 2.43 -1.90 -7.42
CA GLN A 46 3.53 -1.67 -8.36
C GLN A 46 4.21 -2.99 -8.76
N GLU A 47 4.57 -3.82 -7.78
CA GLU A 47 5.18 -5.14 -8.03
C GLU A 47 4.29 -6.01 -8.93
N LEU A 48 2.98 -6.03 -8.65
CA LEU A 48 2.03 -6.78 -9.47
C LEU A 48 1.94 -6.23 -10.89
N GLN A 49 2.03 -4.90 -11.07
CA GLN A 49 2.02 -4.28 -12.38
C GLN A 49 3.27 -4.67 -13.20
N GLU A 50 4.45 -4.70 -12.57
CA GLU A 50 5.69 -5.17 -13.20
C GLU A 50 5.57 -6.63 -13.65
N VAL A 51 5.08 -7.51 -12.77
CA VAL A 51 4.87 -8.93 -13.09
C VAL A 51 3.85 -9.11 -14.21
N ARG A 52 2.78 -8.30 -14.25
CA ARG A 52 1.81 -8.31 -15.35
C ARG A 52 2.44 -7.98 -16.69
N GLN A 53 3.37 -7.01 -16.73
CA GLN A 53 4.09 -6.69 -17.98
C GLN A 53 4.94 -7.87 -18.46
N ILE A 54 5.62 -8.56 -17.53
CA ILE A 54 6.37 -9.78 -17.86
C ILE A 54 5.43 -10.85 -18.43
N ALA A 55 4.30 -11.10 -17.78
CA ALA A 55 3.31 -12.08 -18.24
C ALA A 55 2.76 -11.73 -19.64
N MET A 56 2.44 -10.46 -19.90
CA MET A 56 2.05 -9.99 -21.23
C MET A 56 3.14 -10.23 -22.28
N GLY A 57 4.40 -10.02 -21.91
CA GLY A 57 5.55 -10.32 -22.77
C GLY A 57 5.62 -11.80 -23.13
N LEU A 58 5.51 -12.69 -22.15
CA LEU A 58 5.50 -14.15 -22.38
C LEU A 58 4.33 -14.58 -23.26
N GLN A 59 3.15 -14.00 -23.06
CA GLN A 59 1.98 -14.25 -23.89
C GLN A 59 2.22 -13.80 -25.34
N SER A 60 2.77 -12.60 -25.55
CA SER A 60 3.04 -12.07 -26.90
C SER A 60 4.06 -12.91 -27.68
N GLN A 61 4.96 -13.60 -26.96
CA GLN A 61 5.94 -14.53 -27.52
C GLN A 61 5.36 -15.93 -27.76
N GLY A 62 4.09 -16.17 -27.41
CA GLY A 62 3.44 -17.48 -27.52
C GLY A 62 3.97 -18.51 -26.52
N LEU A 63 4.70 -18.09 -25.48
CA LEU A 63 5.25 -18.99 -24.46
C LEU A 63 4.18 -19.45 -23.46
N ILE A 64 3.11 -18.67 -23.32
CA ILE A 64 1.95 -19.01 -22.48
C ILE A 64 0.64 -18.67 -23.20
N GLU A 65 -0.39 -19.48 -22.95
CA GLU A 65 -1.74 -19.25 -23.46
C GLU A 65 -2.53 -18.30 -22.55
N HIS A 66 -3.40 -17.47 -23.12
CA HIS A 66 -4.37 -16.71 -22.35
C HIS A 66 -5.69 -17.48 -22.28
N ARG A 67 -5.89 -18.23 -21.20
CA ARG A 67 -7.18 -18.86 -20.92
C ARG A 67 -8.08 -17.85 -20.21
N GLN A 68 -9.08 -17.31 -20.91
CA GLN A 68 -10.14 -16.54 -20.26
C GLN A 68 -10.94 -17.48 -19.34
N SER A 69 -10.69 -17.41 -18.05
CA SER A 69 -11.51 -18.03 -17.00
C SER A 69 -11.26 -17.26 -15.71
N PHE A 70 -12.22 -16.70 -14.97
CA PHE A 70 -13.64 -16.99 -14.81
C PHE A 70 -14.45 -15.69 -14.86
N GLU A 71 -15.62 -15.70 -15.50
CA GLU A 71 -16.65 -14.69 -15.21
C GLU A 71 -17.08 -14.86 -13.75
N ILE A 72 -16.87 -13.84 -12.94
CA ILE A 72 -17.46 -13.78 -11.59
C ILE A 72 -18.94 -13.42 -11.82
N PRO A 73 -19.91 -14.30 -11.49
CA PRO A 73 -21.32 -13.93 -11.58
C PRO A 73 -21.56 -12.72 -10.67
N GLN A 74 -22.25 -11.72 -11.21
CA GLN A 74 -22.67 -10.48 -10.51
C GLN A 74 -23.51 -10.80 -9.26
#